data_AF-A0A3N5N883-F1
#
_entry.id   AF-A0A3N5N883-F1
#
_cell.length_a   1.000
_cell.length_b   1.000
_cell.length_c   1.000
_cell.angle_alpha   90.00
_cell.angle_beta   90.00
_cell.angle_gamma   90.00
#
_symmetry.space_group_name_H-M   'P 1'
#
loop_
_entity.id
_entity.type
_entity.pdbx_description
1 polymer ?
#
loop_
_entity_poly.entity_id
_entity_poly.type
_entity_poly.pdbx_seq_one_letter_code
_entity_poly.pdbx_strand_id
1 'polypeptide(L)' 'DGLGIETGVDMDKLIEAGRYICDFLGRPTGSRVARALMAKAGV' A
#
# COMPACT_ATOMS: atom_id res chain seq x y z
N ASP A 1 10.78 6.68 6.05
CA ASP A 1 10.10 5.38 6.00
C ASP A 1 10.87 4.30 6.74
N GLY A 2 10.51 4.01 7.99
CA GLY A 2 11.13 2.92 8.75
C GLY A 2 12.58 3.17 9.16
N LEU A 3 13.45 2.17 8.95
CA LEU A 3 14.81 2.08 9.50
C LEU A 3 15.87 2.94 8.79
N GLY A 4 15.49 3.76 7.82
CA GLY A 4 16.44 4.60 7.06
C GLY A 4 17.33 3.83 6.08
N ILE A 5 16.95 2.60 5.74
CA ILE A 5 17.63 1.77 4.73
C ILE A 5 17.03 2.08 3.36
N GLU A 6 17.88 2.38 2.38
CA GLU A 6 17.46 2.57 1.00
C GLU A 6 17.10 1.23 0.36
N THR A 7 15.91 1.17 -0.24
CA THR A 7 15.39 -0.05 -0.90
C THR A 7 15.21 0.10 -2.40
N GLY A 8 15.26 1.33 -2.94
CA GLY A 8 14.94 1.64 -4.33
C GLY A 8 13.45 1.47 -4.69
N VAL A 9 12.57 1.26 -3.71
CA VAL A 9 11.12 1.07 -3.92
C VAL A 9 10.36 2.34 -3.55
N ASP A 10 9.49 2.77 -4.45
CA ASP A 10 8.50 3.81 -4.20
C ASP A 10 7.28 3.21 -3.46
N MET A 11 7.07 3.65 -2.22
CA MET A 11 6.02 3.11 -1.36
C MET A 11 4.61 3.44 -1.86
N ASP A 12 4.41 4.62 -2.44
CA ASP A 12 3.10 5.05 -2.91
C ASP A 12 2.69 4.23 -4.14
N LYS A 13 3.62 4.03 -5.08
CA LYS A 13 3.40 3.15 -6.24
C LYS A 13 3.16 1.70 -5.83
N LEU A 14 3.87 1.21 -4.81
CA LEU A 14 3.68 -0.14 -4.29
C LEU A 14 2.26 -0.33 -3.73
N ILE A 15 1.78 0.65 -2.96
CA ILE A 15 0.43 0.62 -2.39
C ILE A 15 -0.63 0.66 -3.49
N GLU A 16 -0.44 1.50 -4.52
CA GLU A 16 -1.35 1.58 -5.66
C GLU A 16 -1.45 0.24 -6.41
N ALA A 17 -0.31 -0.39 -6.72
CA ALA A 17 -0.29 -1.70 -7.37
C ALA A 17 -0.99 -2.77 -6.52
N GLY A 18 -0.75 -2.76 -5.21
CA GLY A 18 -1.41 -3.65 -4.26
C GLY A 18 -2.92 -3.44 -4.19
N ARG A 19 -3.38 -2.18 -4.22
CA ARG A 19 -4.80 -1.83 -4.28
C ARG A 19 -5.44 -2.36 -5.57
N TYR A 20 -4.83 -2.05 -6.71
CA TYR A 20 -5.32 -2.45 -8.02
C TYR A 20 -5.62 -3.95 -8.12
N ILE A 21 -4.67 -4.80 -7.71
CA ILE A 21 -4.87 -6.26 -7.79
C ILE A 21 -5.91 -6.75 -6.78
N CYS A 22 -5.98 -6.15 -5.59
CA CYS A 22 -6.96 -6.52 -4.58
C CYS A 22 -8.39 -6.16 -5.02
N ASP A 23 -8.56 -4.96 -5.58
CA ASP A 23 -9.82 -4.49 -6.17
C ASP A 23 -10.24 -5.41 -7.32
N PHE A 24 -9.32 -5.75 -8.22
CA PHE A 24 -9.57 -6.68 -9.32
C PHE A 24 -10.02 -8.07 -8.83
N LEU A 25 -9.42 -8.56 -7.75
CA LEU A 25 -9.76 -9.85 -7.13
C LEU A 25 -11.02 -9.77 -6.24
N GLY A 26 -11.62 -8.59 -6.07
CA GLY A 26 -12.79 -8.39 -5.21
C GLY A 26 -12.52 -8.67 -3.73
N ARG A 27 -11.29 -8.45 -3.26
CA ARG A 27 -10.90 -8.69 -1.85
C ARG A 27 -10.15 -7.51 -1.26
N PRO A 28 -10.21 -7.28 0.06
CA PRO A 28 -9.42 -6.23 0.69
C PRO A 28 -7.92 -6.54 0.66
N THR A 29 -7.09 -5.49 0.72
CA THR A 29 -5.63 -5.65 0.82
C THR A 29 -5.22 -6.30 2.14
N GLY A 30 -4.28 -7.26 2.06
CA GLY A 30 -3.69 -7.93 3.21
C GLY A 30 -2.60 -7.09 3.92
N SER A 31 -2.13 -6.01 3.30
CA SER A 31 -1.09 -5.16 3.87
C SER A 31 -1.65 -4.24 4.96
N ARG A 32 -1.21 -4.44 6.21
CA ARG A 32 -1.58 -3.56 7.33
C ARG A 32 -1.15 -2.11 7.12
N VAL A 33 0.01 -1.91 6.51
CA VAL A 33 0.55 -0.58 6.20
C VAL A 33 -0.31 0.10 5.14
N ALA A 34 -0.63 -0.61 4.05
CA ALA A 34 -1.50 -0.05 3.00
C ALA A 34 -2.87 0.34 3.56
N ARG A 35 -3.49 -0.52 4.40
CA ARG A 35 -4.77 -0.21 5.06
C ARG A 35 -4.71 1.06 5.92
N ALA A 36 -3.67 1.21 6.73
CA ALA A 36 -3.51 2.37 7.59
C ALA A 36 -3.30 3.67 6.78
N LEU A 37 -2.50 3.60 5.71
CA LEU A 37 -2.23 4.76 4.86
C LEU A 37 -3.46 5.17 4.04
N MET A 38 -4.24 4.23 3.51
CA MET A 38 -5.51 4.51 2.84
C MET A 38 -6.50 5.19 3.79
N ALA A 39 -6.68 4.63 5.00
CA ALA A 39 -7.56 5.21 6.01
C ALA A 39 -7.13 6.63 6.41
N LYS A 40 -5.82 6.90 6.49
CA LYS A 40 -5.28 8.24 6.73
C LYS A 40 -5.54 9.19 5.57
N ALA A 41 -5.49 8.70 4.33
CA ALA A 41 -5.73 9.48 3.12
C ALA A 41 -7.22 9.75 2.84
N GLY A 42 -8.14 9.12 3.59
CA GLY A 42 -9.59 9.29 3.41
C GLY A 42 -10.14 8.64 2.13
N VAL A 43 -9.40 7.66 1.57
CA VAL A 43 -9.77 6.86 0.39
C VAL A 43 -9.92 5.40 0.75
#